data_AF-A0A970RM21-F1
#
_entry.id   AF-A0A970RM21-F1
#
_cell.length_a   1.000
_cell.length_b   1.000
_cell.length_c   1.000
_cell.angle_alpha   90.00
_cell.angle_beta   90.00
_cell.angle_gamma   90.00
#
_symmetry.space_group_name_H-M   'P 1'
#
loop_
_entity.id
_entity.type
_entity.pdbx_description
1 polymer ?
#
loop_
_entity_poly.entity_id
_entity_poly.type
_entity_poly.pdbx_seq_one_letter_code
_entity_poly.pdbx_strand_id
1 'polypeptide(L)'
;MRLIKRIIGKIIYGHAVANRFLLRGLVYLIESGILLAKSFLKGCFLLFSMGGCLFVLLLIGPLGARLLSHPVVLLVLILIVAFPILGAVLLTKLSDYQEISSRFLFGLADYLKSPEGKARRSYRYHAQAYRTEKEEQARRERERRARQQRMWEERFRQWQGGFGAGFGTGYGAGYGTGYGGSGSAAANPYVDFKSQYEKSCAVLGIPVTTDEARIKLAYRKKAKQYHPDINQSPDATEKFQEISSAYEFLNEDNIRRYKGMAG
;
A
#
# COMPACT_ATOMS: atom_id res chain seq x y z
N MET A 1 8.32 57.34 18.25
CA MET A 1 8.85 56.01 17.82
C MET A 1 7.84 54.86 17.88
N ARG A 2 6.96 54.74 18.89
CA ARG A 2 5.99 53.62 18.99
C ARG A 2 4.94 53.59 17.86
N LEU A 3 4.46 54.76 17.41
CA LEU A 3 3.46 54.86 16.33
C LEU A 3 4.01 54.38 14.97
N ILE A 4 5.24 54.80 14.64
CA ILE A 4 5.94 54.39 13.41
C ILE A 4 6.11 52.86 13.38
N LYS A 5 6.52 52.23 14.49
CA LYS A 5 6.64 50.77 14.59
C LYS A 5 5.31 50.05 14.33
N ARG A 6 4.20 50.55 14.89
CA ARG A 6 2.86 49.99 14.65
C ARG A 6 2.41 50.12 13.18
N ILE A 7 2.70 51.25 12.53
CA ILE A 7 2.38 51.46 11.12
C ILE A 7 3.19 50.52 10.24
N ILE A 8 4.51 50.43 10.46
CA ILE A 8 5.39 49.48 9.76
C ILE A 8 4.91 48.04 9.97
N GLY A 9 4.51 47.67 11.18
CA GLY A 9 3.96 46.35 11.49
C GLY A 9 2.69 46.02 10.69
N LYS A 10 1.78 46.99 10.49
CA LYS A 10 0.60 46.80 9.64
C LYS A 10 0.98 46.63 8.16
N ILE A 11 1.96 47.40 7.66
CA ILE A 11 2.46 47.29 6.29
C ILE A 11 3.10 45.93 6.03
N ILE A 12 3.99 45.48 6.93
CA ILE A 12 4.65 44.17 6.83
C ILE A 12 3.62 43.04 6.92
N TYR A 13 2.60 43.16 7.77
CA TYR A 13 1.50 42.20 7.81
C TYR A 13 0.78 42.10 6.47
N GLY A 14 0.42 43.24 5.87
CA GLY A 14 -0.21 43.28 4.55
C GLY A 14 0.66 42.62 3.47
N HIS A 15 1.96 42.94 3.45
CA HIS A 15 2.92 42.31 2.56
C HIS A 15 3.04 40.79 2.80
N ALA A 16 3.04 40.34 4.06
CA ALA A 16 3.09 38.92 4.41
C ALA A 16 1.87 38.16 3.87
N VAL A 17 0.67 38.74 3.99
CA VAL A 17 -0.56 38.16 3.44
C VAL A 17 -0.49 38.07 1.92
N ALA A 18 -0.08 39.15 1.24
CA ALA A 18 0.06 39.17 -0.22
C ALA A 18 1.09 38.14 -0.71
N ASN A 19 2.28 38.10 -0.09
CA ASN A 19 3.34 37.17 -0.43
C ASN A 19 2.90 35.70 -0.22
N ARG A 20 2.22 35.41 0.90
CA ARG A 20 1.66 34.08 1.18
C ARG A 20 0.65 33.66 0.10
N PHE A 21 -0.23 34.57 -0.32
CA PHE A 21 -1.21 34.28 -1.36
C PHE A 21 -0.53 33.99 -2.71
N LEU A 22 0.43 34.83 -3.13
CA LEU A 22 1.15 34.67 -4.38
C LEU A 22 1.96 33.35 -4.41
N LEU A 23 2.75 33.09 -3.37
CA LEU A 23 3.55 31.87 -3.32
C LEU A 23 2.67 30.61 -3.25
N ARG A 24 1.54 30.67 -2.52
CA ARG A 24 0.60 29.55 -2.48
C ARG A 24 -0.06 29.31 -3.84
N GLY A 25 -0.41 30.36 -4.57
CA GLY A 25 -0.90 30.26 -5.94
C GLY A 25 0.13 29.61 -6.87
N LEU A 26 1.40 30.02 -6.77
CA LEU A 26 2.50 29.43 -7.55
C LEU A 26 2.72 27.95 -7.21
N VAL A 27 2.75 27.59 -5.93
CA VAL A 27 2.85 26.20 -5.45
C VAL A 27 1.70 25.36 -6.01
N TYR A 28 0.47 25.87 -5.95
CA TYR A 28 -0.72 25.18 -6.47
C TYR A 28 -0.65 24.93 -7.99
N LEU A 29 -0.18 25.91 -8.77
CA LEU A 29 -0.01 25.75 -10.23
C LEU A 29 1.03 24.69 -10.56
N ILE A 30 2.18 24.71 -9.87
CA ILE A 30 3.25 23.72 -10.06
C ILE A 30 2.76 22.33 -9.65
N GLU A 31 2.08 22.21 -8.51
CA GLU A 31 1.52 20.95 -8.01
C GLU A 31 0.51 20.35 -9.00
N SER A 32 -0.41 21.17 -9.50
CA SER A 32 -1.39 20.77 -10.51
C SER A 32 -0.72 20.29 -11.79
N GLY A 33 0.33 20.98 -12.24
CA GLY A 33 1.13 20.57 -13.40
C GLY A 33 1.83 19.22 -13.19
N ILE A 34 2.45 19.00 -12.01
CA ILE A 34 3.13 17.74 -11.69
C ILE A 34 2.12 16.59 -11.62
N LEU A 35 0.95 16.80 -11.00
CA LEU A 35 -0.11 15.80 -10.91
C LEU A 35 -0.65 15.42 -12.29
N LEU A 36 -0.86 16.40 -13.15
CA LEU A 36 -1.27 16.17 -14.54
C LEU A 36 -0.20 15.36 -15.28
N ALA A 37 1.08 15.73 -15.19
CA ALA A 37 2.18 15.02 -15.84
C ALA A 37 2.31 13.56 -15.34
N LYS A 38 2.21 13.34 -14.02
CA LYS A 38 2.21 11.99 -13.43
C LYS A 38 1.01 11.16 -13.90
N SER A 39 -0.17 11.77 -13.97
CA SER A 39 -1.38 11.08 -14.42
C SER A 39 -1.29 10.72 -15.90
N PHE A 40 -0.76 11.63 -16.72
CA PHE A 40 -0.47 11.38 -18.13
C PHE A 40 0.53 10.22 -18.30
N LEU A 41 1.67 10.25 -17.59
CA LEU A 41 2.66 9.17 -17.61
C LEU A 41 2.07 7.82 -17.19
N LYS A 42 1.22 7.80 -16.15
CA LYS A 42 0.51 6.59 -15.74
C LYS A 42 -0.44 6.08 -16.83
N GLY A 43 -1.15 6.99 -17.51
CA GLY A 43 -1.99 6.67 -18.66
C GLY A 43 -1.18 6.10 -19.82
N CYS A 44 -0.05 6.73 -20.18
CA CYS A 44 0.88 6.20 -21.17
C CYS A 44 1.35 4.80 -20.76
N PHE A 45 1.85 4.59 -19.55
CA PHE A 45 2.30 3.28 -19.09
C PHE A 45 1.21 2.20 -19.20
N LEU A 46 -0.04 2.57 -18.90
CA LEU A 46 -1.17 1.66 -19.00
C LEU A 46 -1.50 1.32 -20.46
N LEU A 47 -1.43 2.29 -21.37
CA LEU A 47 -1.56 2.04 -22.82
C LEU A 47 -0.42 1.17 -23.37
N PHE A 48 0.82 1.43 -22.95
CA PHE A 48 1.96 0.58 -23.28
C PHE A 48 1.76 -0.85 -22.77
N SER A 49 1.25 -1.01 -21.54
CA SER A 49 0.94 -2.31 -20.94
C SER A 49 -0.16 -3.06 -21.71
N MET A 50 -1.15 -2.35 -22.26
CA MET A 50 -2.21 -2.97 -23.08
C MET A 50 -1.77 -3.26 -24.51
N GLY A 51 -0.86 -2.44 -25.08
CA GLY A 51 -0.31 -2.62 -26.42
C GLY A 51 0.67 -3.79 -26.57
N GLY A 52 1.21 -4.30 -25.45
CA GLY A 52 2.00 -5.52 -25.41
C GLY A 52 3.22 -5.52 -26.36
N CYS A 53 3.56 -6.70 -26.89
CA CYS A 53 4.68 -6.89 -27.81
C CYS A 53 4.52 -6.12 -29.14
N LEU A 54 3.29 -5.82 -29.57
CA LEU A 54 3.02 -5.11 -30.82
C LEU A 54 3.56 -3.67 -30.78
N PHE A 55 3.41 -2.98 -29.65
CA PHE A 55 3.93 -1.63 -29.47
C PHE A 55 5.47 -1.60 -29.49
N VAL A 56 6.09 -2.61 -28.89
CA VAL A 56 7.56 -2.78 -28.89
C VAL A 56 8.08 -3.03 -30.30
N LEU A 57 7.42 -3.88 -31.09
CA LEU A 57 7.77 -4.13 -32.49
C LEU A 57 7.61 -2.87 -33.36
N LEU A 58 6.59 -2.04 -33.09
CA LEU A 58 6.38 -0.77 -33.79
C LEU A 58 7.44 0.28 -33.45
N LEU A 59 7.88 0.33 -32.19
CA LEU A 59 8.98 1.19 -31.74
C LEU A 59 10.35 0.78 -32.30
N ILE A 60 10.61 -0.52 -32.41
CA ILE A 60 11.86 -1.06 -32.97
C ILE A 60 11.86 -0.98 -34.51
N GLY A 61 10.68 -0.91 -35.13
CA GLY A 61 10.53 -0.76 -36.57
C GLY A 61 11.09 0.57 -37.12
N PRO A 62 11.25 0.68 -38.45
CA PRO A 62 11.89 1.83 -39.10
C PRO A 62 11.18 3.18 -38.85
N LEU A 63 9.86 3.15 -38.61
CA LEU A 63 9.08 4.33 -38.23
C LEU A 63 9.38 4.77 -36.79
N GLY A 64 9.41 3.82 -35.84
CA GLY A 64 9.76 4.09 -34.45
C GLY A 64 11.20 4.58 -34.31
N ALA A 65 12.14 3.99 -35.06
CA ALA A 65 13.53 4.42 -35.10
C ALA A 65 13.68 5.86 -35.62
N ARG A 66 12.98 6.25 -36.69
CA ARG A 66 12.99 7.65 -37.17
C ARG A 66 12.37 8.61 -36.17
N LEU A 67 11.27 8.21 -35.53
CA LEU A 67 10.58 9.05 -34.53
C LEU A 67 11.45 9.28 -33.30
N LEU A 68 12.06 8.23 -32.74
CA LEU A 68 12.96 8.31 -31.58
C LEU A 68 14.31 8.94 -31.90
N SER A 69 14.75 8.93 -33.16
CA SER A 69 15.99 9.63 -33.56
C SER A 69 15.78 11.13 -33.77
N HIS A 70 14.52 11.60 -33.81
CA HIS A 70 14.25 13.01 -34.01
C HIS A 70 14.58 13.79 -32.71
N PRO A 71 15.50 14.78 -32.76
CA PRO A 71 16.04 15.42 -31.55
C PRO A 71 14.97 16.14 -30.73
N VAL A 72 13.96 16.70 -31.41
CA VAL A 72 12.80 17.33 -30.76
C VAL A 72 11.96 16.32 -29.97
N VAL A 73 11.75 15.11 -30.50
CA VAL A 73 10.95 14.07 -29.83
C VAL A 73 11.66 13.59 -28.57
N LEU A 74 12.97 13.37 -28.64
CA LEU A 74 13.78 13.02 -27.48
C LEU A 74 13.75 14.11 -26.42
N LEU A 75 13.89 15.37 -26.81
CA LEU A 75 13.84 16.50 -25.89
C LEU A 75 12.48 16.56 -25.17
N VAL A 76 11.38 16.38 -25.91
CA VAL A 76 10.03 16.36 -25.33
C VAL A 76 9.85 15.18 -24.36
N LEU A 77 10.30 13.97 -24.72
CA LEU A 77 10.24 12.80 -23.84
C LEU A 77 11.06 13.00 -22.55
N ILE A 78 12.28 13.55 -22.69
CA ILE A 78 13.14 13.88 -21.56
C ILE A 78 12.44 14.92 -20.67
N LEU A 79 11.84 15.96 -21.23
CA LEU A 79 11.09 16.95 -20.46
C LEU A 79 9.88 16.34 -19.74
N ILE A 80 9.12 15.47 -20.40
CA ILE A 80 7.95 14.81 -19.79
C ILE A 80 8.35 13.97 -18.58
N VAL A 81 9.49 13.28 -18.63
CA VAL A 81 9.99 12.47 -17.50
C VAL A 81 10.69 13.32 -16.44
N ALA A 82 11.50 14.30 -16.86
CA ALA A 82 12.28 15.14 -15.96
C ALA A 82 11.42 16.14 -15.18
N PHE A 83 10.41 16.72 -15.81
CA PHE A 83 9.52 17.72 -15.21
C PHE A 83 8.87 17.25 -13.89
N PRO A 84 8.21 16.07 -13.79
CA PRO A 84 7.60 15.64 -12.54
C PRO A 84 8.61 15.33 -11.42
N ILE A 85 9.85 14.96 -11.78
CA ILE A 85 10.93 14.67 -10.81
C ILE A 85 11.52 15.97 -10.29
N LEU A 86 12.02 16.82 -11.19
CA LEU A 86 12.62 18.11 -10.86
C LEU A 86 11.59 19.06 -10.24
N GLY A 87 10.38 19.07 -10.79
CA GLY A 87 9.25 19.83 -10.29
C GLY A 87 8.87 19.44 -8.86
N ALA A 88 8.90 18.15 -8.51
CA ALA A 88 8.62 17.73 -7.14
C ALA A 88 9.66 18.24 -6.14
N VAL A 89 10.95 18.20 -6.49
CA VAL A 89 12.01 18.77 -5.62
C VAL A 89 11.83 20.28 -5.50
N LEU A 90 11.62 21.00 -6.60
CA LEU A 90 11.38 22.44 -6.59
C LEU A 90 10.16 22.80 -5.75
N LEU A 91 9.04 22.07 -5.91
CA LEU A 91 7.81 22.26 -5.15
C LEU A 91 8.06 22.13 -3.65
N THR A 92 8.80 21.10 -3.22
CA THR A 92 9.12 20.93 -1.79
C THR A 92 9.96 22.08 -1.26
N LYS A 93 10.96 22.55 -2.01
CA LYS A 93 11.81 23.69 -1.60
C LYS A 93 11.03 25.00 -1.56
N LEU A 94 10.15 25.23 -2.54
CA LEU A 94 9.32 26.42 -2.63
C LEU A 94 8.28 26.45 -1.50
N SER A 95 7.64 25.31 -1.22
CA SER A 95 6.72 25.16 -0.09
C SER A 95 7.42 25.39 1.25
N ASP A 96 8.60 24.78 1.45
CA ASP A 96 9.41 24.99 2.66
C ASP A 96 9.77 26.49 2.82
N TYR A 97 10.17 27.16 1.74
CA TYR A 97 10.46 28.60 1.75
C TYR A 97 9.22 29.45 2.06
N GLN A 98 8.08 29.15 1.43
CA GLN A 98 6.82 29.86 1.62
C GLN A 98 6.35 29.81 3.08
N GLU A 99 6.45 28.66 3.73
CA GLU A 99 6.06 28.49 5.12
C GLU A 99 7.01 29.23 6.09
N ILE A 100 8.32 29.08 5.91
CA ILE A 100 9.33 29.73 6.77
C ILE A 100 9.27 31.26 6.63
N SER A 101 9.19 31.77 5.40
CA SER A 101 9.10 33.21 5.12
C SER A 101 7.81 33.82 5.68
N SER A 102 6.68 33.13 5.52
CA SER A 102 5.39 33.56 6.09
C SER A 102 5.48 33.66 7.62
N ARG A 103 5.96 32.61 8.29
CA ARG A 103 6.11 32.60 9.76
C ARG A 103 7.02 33.73 10.26
N PHE A 104 8.12 33.97 9.55
CA PHE A 104 9.04 35.07 9.87
C PHE A 104 8.38 36.44 9.70
N LEU A 105 7.72 36.70 8.56
CA LEU A 105 7.09 38.00 8.28
C LEU A 105 5.93 38.29 9.24
N PHE A 106 5.10 37.29 9.55
CA PHE A 106 4.05 37.45 10.56
C PHE A 106 4.61 37.68 11.95
N GLY A 107 5.63 36.92 12.36
CA GLY A 107 6.31 37.13 13.64
C GLY A 107 6.94 38.52 13.75
N LEU A 108 7.52 39.02 12.65
CA LEU A 108 8.06 40.38 12.57
C LEU A 108 6.96 41.44 12.65
N ALA A 109 5.84 41.25 11.94
CA ALA A 109 4.70 42.16 11.98
C ALA A 109 4.10 42.26 13.39
N ASP A 110 3.94 41.13 14.07
CA ASP A 110 3.40 41.06 15.43
C ASP A 110 4.34 41.71 16.45
N TYR A 111 5.64 41.47 16.32
CA TYR A 111 6.67 42.14 17.15
C TYR A 111 6.62 43.66 16.99
N LEU A 112 6.42 44.17 15.78
CA LEU A 112 6.35 45.60 15.51
C LEU A 112 5.03 46.25 15.97
N LYS A 113 3.92 45.50 15.94
CA LYS A 113 2.61 45.92 16.47
C LYS A 113 2.59 46.01 18.00
N SER A 114 3.13 44.99 18.66
CA SER A 114 3.11 44.83 20.12
C SER A 114 4.49 44.39 20.63
N PRO A 115 5.43 45.35 20.80
CA PRO A 115 6.80 45.04 21.22
C PRO A 115 6.93 44.63 22.70
N GLU A 116 5.88 44.82 23.51
CA GLU A 116 5.89 44.48 24.94
C GLU A 116 5.80 42.95 25.11
N GLY A 117 6.92 42.33 25.55
CA GLY A 117 6.97 40.92 25.96
C GLY A 117 7.41 39.89 24.90
N LYS A 118 7.69 40.28 23.64
CA LYS A 118 8.15 39.34 22.60
C LYS A 118 9.54 39.68 22.07
N ALA A 119 10.48 38.73 22.14
CA ALA A 119 11.80 38.87 21.53
C ALA A 119 11.70 38.76 19.99
N ARG A 120 12.41 39.62 19.26
CA ARG A 120 12.52 39.53 17.80
C ARG A 120 13.22 38.22 17.44
N ARG A 121 12.52 37.34 16.70
CA ARG A 121 13.09 36.09 16.19
C ARG A 121 13.70 36.31 14.81
N SER A 122 14.81 35.64 14.54
CA SER A 122 15.49 35.69 13.24
C SER A 122 14.86 34.72 12.24
N TYR A 123 15.10 34.93 10.95
CA TYR A 123 14.68 33.96 9.93
C TYR A 123 15.23 32.56 10.20
N ARG A 124 16.49 32.46 10.64
CA ARG A 124 17.14 31.17 10.98
C ARG A 124 16.42 30.43 12.10
N TYR A 125 15.86 31.16 13.09
CA TYR A 125 15.05 30.55 14.14
C TYR A 125 13.80 29.84 13.58
N HIS A 126 13.04 30.52 12.71
CA HIS A 126 11.86 29.92 12.09
C HIS A 126 12.22 28.77 11.15
N ALA A 127 13.34 28.87 10.43
CA ALA A 127 13.83 27.81 9.57
C ALA A 127 14.22 26.54 10.37
N GLN A 128 14.86 26.71 11.53
CA GLN A 128 15.25 25.61 12.40
C GLN A 128 14.01 24.98 13.06
N ALA A 129 13.10 25.79 13.59
CA ALA A 129 11.84 25.30 14.17
C ALA A 129 11.03 24.46 13.18
N TYR A 130 10.89 24.94 11.94
CA TYR A 130 10.19 24.20 10.88
C TYR A 130 10.86 22.84 10.56
N ARG A 131 12.20 22.78 10.52
CA ARG A 131 12.93 21.52 10.28
C ARG A 131 12.69 20.52 11.41
N THR A 132 12.76 20.97 12.66
CA THR A 132 12.49 20.13 13.84
C THR A 132 11.05 19.61 13.84
N GLU A 133 10.06 20.45 13.58
CA GLU A 133 8.65 20.02 13.46
C GLU A 133 8.47 18.95 12.38
N LYS A 134 9.13 19.10 11.22
CA LYS A 134 9.07 18.15 10.10
C LYS A 134 9.72 16.81 10.46
N GLU A 135 10.84 16.83 11.17
CA GLU A 135 11.52 15.63 11.68
C GLU A 135 10.67 14.89 12.73
N GLU A 136 10.04 15.61 13.65
CA GLU A 136 9.13 15.02 14.64
C GLU A 136 7.91 14.38 13.99
N GLN A 137 7.30 15.02 12.99
CA GLN A 137 6.19 14.46 12.24
C GLN A 137 6.60 13.17 11.51
N ALA A 138 7.76 13.17 10.86
CA ALA A 138 8.30 11.98 10.21
C ALA A 138 8.58 10.84 11.21
N ARG A 139 9.09 11.17 12.41
CA ARG A 139 9.30 10.19 13.48
C ARG A 139 7.98 9.57 13.94
N ARG A 140 6.97 10.41 14.22
CA ARG A 140 5.63 9.95 14.63
C ARG A 140 4.98 9.06 13.57
N GLU A 141 5.17 9.37 12.29
CA GLU A 141 4.63 8.54 11.20
C GLU A 141 5.33 7.18 11.10
N ARG A 142 6.67 7.14 11.20
CA ARG A 142 7.44 5.89 11.24
C ARG A 142 7.00 5.00 12.40
N GLU A 143 6.82 5.59 13.59
CA GLU A 143 6.32 4.87 14.75
C GLU A 143 4.90 4.32 14.53
N ARG A 144 4.00 5.09 13.90
CA ARG A 144 2.64 4.61 13.57
C ARG A 144 2.67 3.43 12.62
N ARG A 145 3.50 3.49 11.56
CA ARG A 145 3.66 2.39 10.60
C ARG A 145 4.26 1.15 11.27
N ALA A 146 5.26 1.34 12.14
CA ALA A 146 5.85 0.24 12.91
C ALA A 146 4.83 -0.40 13.86
N ARG A 147 3.99 0.38 14.54
CA ARG A 147 2.89 -0.15 15.37
C ARG A 147 1.88 -0.93 14.54
N GLN A 148 1.48 -0.40 13.37
CA GLN A 148 0.59 -1.11 12.45
C GLN A 148 1.19 -2.44 11.97
N GLN A 149 2.48 -2.44 11.65
CA GLN A 149 3.19 -3.63 11.20
C GLN A 149 3.29 -4.68 12.32
N ARG A 150 3.59 -4.30 13.56
CA ARG A 150 3.60 -5.22 14.71
C ARG A 150 2.21 -5.81 14.98
N MET A 151 1.17 -4.99 14.97
CA MET A 151 -0.21 -5.49 15.09
C MET A 151 -0.55 -6.46 13.95
N TRP A 152 -0.08 -6.19 12.74
CA TRP A 152 -0.28 -7.08 11.60
C TRP A 152 0.47 -8.41 11.79
N GLU A 153 1.74 -8.36 12.21
CA GLU A 153 2.55 -9.54 12.50
C GLU A 153 1.95 -10.39 13.64
N GLU A 154 1.44 -9.78 14.70
CA GLU A 154 0.75 -10.48 15.79
C GLU A 154 -0.56 -11.12 15.32
N ARG A 155 -1.39 -10.38 14.57
CA ARG A 155 -2.61 -10.95 13.96
C ARG A 155 -2.28 -12.10 13.02
N PHE A 156 -1.21 -11.97 12.23
CA PHE A 156 -0.75 -13.01 11.31
C PHE A 156 -0.19 -14.24 12.06
N ARG A 157 0.56 -14.03 13.14
CA ARG A 157 1.06 -15.10 14.01
C ARG A 157 -0.09 -15.83 14.70
N GLN A 158 -1.10 -15.12 15.19
CA GLN A 158 -2.30 -15.72 15.75
C GLN A 158 -3.08 -16.50 14.68
N TRP A 159 -3.19 -15.94 13.48
CA TRP A 159 -3.78 -16.61 12.32
C TRP A 159 -3.05 -17.91 11.97
N GLN A 160 -1.71 -17.88 11.89
CA GLN A 160 -0.89 -19.08 11.68
C GLN A 160 -0.97 -20.08 12.83
N GLY A 161 -0.99 -19.63 14.09
CA GLY A 161 -1.08 -20.51 15.26
C GLY A 161 -2.43 -21.23 15.37
N GLY A 162 -3.53 -20.57 14.98
CA GLY A 162 -4.84 -21.19 14.88
C GLY A 162 -4.96 -22.19 13.72
N PHE A 163 -4.21 -21.96 12.63
CA PHE A 163 -4.08 -22.89 11.52
C PHE A 163 -3.18 -24.09 11.88
N GLY A 164 -2.02 -23.84 12.52
CA GLY A 164 -1.00 -24.84 12.84
C GLY A 164 -1.36 -25.80 13.98
N ALA A 165 -2.27 -25.43 14.87
CA ALA A 165 -2.78 -26.35 15.90
C ALA A 165 -3.72 -27.44 15.34
N GLY A 166 -4.25 -27.26 14.13
CA GLY A 166 -5.10 -28.23 13.43
C GLY A 166 -4.54 -28.76 12.11
N PHE A 167 -3.50 -28.13 11.56
CA PHE A 167 -2.86 -28.48 10.29
C PHE A 167 -1.33 -28.52 10.47
N GLY A 168 -0.78 -29.71 10.72
CA GLY A 168 0.61 -30.01 10.35
C GLY A 168 1.67 -30.11 11.45
N THR A 169 1.59 -31.14 12.30
CA THR A 169 2.78 -31.88 12.78
C THR A 169 2.63 -33.37 12.42
N GLY A 170 2.41 -33.66 11.13
CA GLY A 170 1.95 -34.99 10.69
C GLY A 170 2.60 -35.60 9.46
N TYR A 171 3.59 -34.96 8.83
CA TYR A 171 4.34 -35.60 7.73
C TYR A 171 5.82 -35.24 7.80
N GLY A 172 6.56 -36.02 8.59
CA GLY A 172 8.03 -36.00 8.59
C GLY A 172 8.69 -36.35 9.91
N ALA A 173 8.58 -37.59 10.37
CA ALA A 173 9.61 -38.34 11.12
C ALA A 173 9.00 -39.61 11.75
N GLY A 174 9.64 -40.77 11.53
CA GLY A 174 9.46 -41.92 12.43
C GLY A 174 9.29 -43.29 11.75
N TYR A 175 10.38 -43.86 11.23
CA TYR A 175 10.60 -45.29 11.45
C TYR A 175 10.95 -45.43 12.94
N GLY A 176 9.99 -45.88 13.75
CA GLY A 176 10.15 -45.97 15.20
C GLY A 176 9.08 -46.83 15.84
N THR A 177 9.46 -48.06 16.14
CA THR A 177 8.75 -49.08 16.92
C THR A 177 8.23 -48.54 18.25
N GLY A 178 6.99 -48.88 18.64
CA GLY A 178 6.48 -48.56 19.98
C GLY A 178 5.04 -49.02 20.26
N TYR A 179 4.92 -50.06 21.08
CA TYR A 179 3.70 -50.64 21.67
C TYR A 179 2.96 -49.64 22.60
N GLY A 180 1.61 -49.64 22.63
CA GLY A 180 0.85 -49.07 23.76
C GLY A 180 -0.58 -48.57 23.52
N GLY A 181 -1.56 -49.48 23.55
CA GLY A 181 -2.94 -49.39 24.09
C GLY A 181 -3.80 -48.12 24.06
N SER A 182 -4.99 -48.22 23.44
CA SER A 182 -6.33 -48.16 24.11
C SER A 182 -7.45 -47.87 23.10
N GLY A 183 -8.53 -48.64 23.17
CA GLY A 183 -9.58 -48.76 22.15
C GLY A 183 -10.41 -47.51 21.83
N SER A 184 -10.62 -47.30 20.54
CA SER A 184 -11.89 -46.87 19.95
C SER A 184 -11.97 -47.49 18.55
N ALA A 185 -13.17 -47.94 18.17
CA ALA A 185 -13.46 -48.78 17.01
C ALA A 185 -12.56 -48.49 15.79
N ALA A 186 -11.96 -49.53 15.21
CA ALA A 186 -11.11 -49.42 14.04
C ALA A 186 -11.92 -48.83 12.86
N ALA A 187 -11.89 -47.50 12.73
CA ALA A 187 -12.40 -46.79 11.59
C ALA A 187 -11.61 -47.30 10.38
N ASN A 188 -12.32 -47.88 9.41
CA ASN A 188 -11.71 -48.28 8.16
C ASN A 188 -11.05 -47.04 7.52
N PRO A 189 -9.71 -47.00 7.35
CA PRO A 189 -8.99 -45.83 6.82
C PRO A 189 -9.47 -45.41 5.42
N TYR A 190 -10.19 -46.29 4.72
CA TYR A 190 -10.83 -46.00 3.43
C TYR A 190 -12.13 -45.20 3.56
N VAL A 191 -12.98 -45.51 4.53
CA VAL A 191 -14.29 -44.84 4.72
C VAL A 191 -14.07 -43.41 5.21
N ASP A 192 -13.04 -43.21 6.02
CA ASP A 192 -12.64 -41.91 6.56
C ASP A 192 -12.17 -40.94 5.47
N PHE A 193 -11.30 -41.40 4.56
CA PHE A 193 -10.81 -40.56 3.45
C PHE A 193 -11.93 -40.12 2.49
N LYS A 194 -12.82 -41.05 2.10
CA LYS A 194 -13.94 -40.74 1.19
C LYS A 194 -14.86 -39.68 1.81
N SER A 195 -15.24 -39.87 3.07
CA SER A 195 -16.08 -38.93 3.82
C SER A 195 -15.43 -37.54 3.92
N GLN A 196 -14.13 -37.49 4.23
CA GLN A 196 -13.38 -36.23 4.34
C GLN A 196 -13.28 -35.48 2.99
N TYR A 197 -13.13 -36.21 1.87
CA TYR A 197 -13.13 -35.63 0.54
C TYR A 197 -14.51 -35.04 0.17
N GLU A 198 -15.58 -35.79 0.39
CA GLU A 198 -16.95 -35.33 0.14
C GLU A 198 -17.30 -34.10 0.99
N LYS A 199 -16.91 -34.09 2.27
CA LYS A 199 -17.07 -32.95 3.17
C LYS A 199 -16.29 -31.72 2.69
N SER A 200 -15.05 -31.90 2.26
CA SER A 200 -14.22 -30.79 1.73
C SER A 200 -14.84 -30.18 0.46
N CYS A 201 -15.38 -31.01 -0.43
CA CYS A 201 -16.15 -30.55 -1.59
C CYS A 201 -17.42 -29.79 -1.17
N ALA A 202 -18.15 -30.26 -0.15
CA ALA A 202 -19.34 -29.60 0.37
C ALA A 202 -19.03 -28.23 0.99
N VAL A 203 -17.94 -28.11 1.76
CA VAL A 203 -17.47 -26.85 2.34
C VAL A 203 -17.14 -25.83 1.24
N LEU A 204 -16.50 -26.26 0.15
CA LEU A 204 -16.25 -25.39 -1.01
C LEU A 204 -17.49 -25.18 -1.90
N GLY A 205 -18.55 -25.97 -1.71
CA GLY A 205 -19.79 -25.90 -2.49
C GLY A 205 -19.62 -26.38 -3.93
N ILE A 206 -18.80 -27.41 -4.14
CA ILE A 206 -18.48 -27.99 -5.45
C ILE A 206 -18.87 -29.48 -5.49
N PRO A 207 -19.17 -30.04 -6.67
CA PRO A 207 -19.40 -31.48 -6.81
C PRO A 207 -18.12 -32.28 -6.57
N VAL A 208 -18.25 -33.55 -6.18
CA VAL A 208 -17.11 -34.46 -5.92
C VAL A 208 -16.30 -34.82 -7.18
N THR A 209 -16.90 -34.65 -8.36
CA THR A 209 -16.32 -34.92 -9.68
C THR A 209 -15.67 -33.69 -10.32
N THR A 210 -15.37 -32.64 -9.55
CA THR A 210 -14.83 -31.37 -10.05
C THR A 210 -13.32 -31.43 -10.35
N ASP A 211 -12.89 -30.58 -11.26
CA ASP A 211 -11.51 -30.35 -11.69
C ASP A 211 -10.78 -29.31 -10.81
N GLU A 212 -9.45 -29.40 -10.75
CA GLU A 212 -8.60 -28.55 -9.89
C GLU A 212 -8.84 -27.04 -10.14
N ALA A 213 -9.12 -26.66 -11.39
CA ALA A 213 -9.42 -25.28 -11.75
C ALA A 213 -10.71 -24.77 -11.07
N ARG A 214 -11.75 -25.61 -10.97
CA ARG A 214 -12.99 -25.27 -10.24
C ARG A 214 -12.79 -25.22 -8.74
N ILE A 215 -11.94 -26.08 -8.17
CA ILE A 215 -11.57 -26.06 -6.74
C ILE A 215 -10.91 -24.72 -6.40
N LYS A 216 -9.92 -24.31 -7.21
CA LYS A 216 -9.23 -23.02 -7.07
C LYS A 216 -10.18 -21.83 -7.21
N LEU A 217 -11.12 -21.88 -8.15
CA LEU A 217 -12.09 -20.81 -8.36
C LEU A 217 -13.08 -20.68 -7.19
N ALA A 218 -13.61 -21.81 -6.70
CA ALA A 218 -14.54 -21.85 -5.57
C ALA A 218 -13.88 -21.34 -4.28
N TYR A 219 -12.64 -21.77 -4.02
CA TYR A 219 -11.84 -21.26 -2.91
C TYR A 219 -11.67 -19.73 -3.00
N ARG A 220 -11.22 -19.19 -4.13
CA ARG A 220 -11.04 -17.73 -4.30
C ARG A 220 -12.32 -16.94 -4.03
N LYS A 221 -13.47 -17.45 -4.48
CA LYS A 221 -14.77 -16.83 -4.28
C LYS A 221 -15.15 -16.80 -2.79
N LYS A 222 -15.02 -17.94 -2.10
CA LYS A 222 -15.36 -18.06 -0.68
C LYS A 222 -14.36 -17.35 0.24
N ALA A 223 -13.06 -17.44 -0.07
CA ALA A 223 -12.00 -16.73 0.64
C ALA A 223 -12.22 -15.21 0.63
N LYS A 224 -12.65 -14.63 -0.51
CA LYS A 224 -13.01 -13.21 -0.58
C LYS A 224 -14.26 -12.87 0.23
N GLN A 225 -15.24 -13.78 0.29
CA GLN A 225 -16.50 -13.57 1.02
C GLN A 225 -16.34 -13.65 2.54
N TYR A 226 -15.44 -14.50 3.02
CA TYR A 226 -15.21 -14.74 4.45
C TYR A 226 -13.86 -14.20 4.93
N HIS A 227 -13.17 -13.37 4.13
CA HIS A 227 -11.90 -12.77 4.54
C HIS A 227 -12.11 -11.91 5.79
N PRO A 228 -11.29 -12.05 6.85
CA PRO A 228 -11.48 -11.31 8.11
C PRO A 228 -11.33 -9.79 7.98
N ASP A 229 -10.70 -9.30 6.91
CA ASP A 229 -10.65 -7.85 6.62
C ASP A 229 -11.89 -7.33 5.88
N ILE A 230 -12.70 -8.21 5.28
CA ILE A 230 -13.91 -7.84 4.51
C ILE A 230 -15.18 -8.16 5.31
N ASN A 231 -15.17 -9.26 6.06
CA ASN A 231 -16.29 -9.75 6.84
C ASN A 231 -15.94 -9.72 8.33
N GLN A 232 -16.60 -8.82 9.08
CA GLN A 232 -16.38 -8.61 10.52
C GLN A 232 -17.28 -9.49 11.41
N SER A 233 -18.00 -10.48 10.84
CA SER A 233 -18.83 -11.37 11.66
C SER A 233 -17.95 -12.23 12.59
N PRO A 234 -18.41 -12.55 13.80
CA PRO A 234 -17.66 -13.40 14.74
C PRO A 234 -17.30 -14.77 14.13
N ASP A 235 -18.15 -15.31 13.25
CA ASP A 235 -17.97 -16.61 12.61
C ASP A 235 -17.14 -16.55 11.31
N ALA A 236 -16.73 -15.36 10.86
CA ALA A 236 -16.00 -15.21 9.59
C ALA A 236 -14.66 -15.93 9.63
N THR A 237 -13.98 -15.86 10.78
CA THR A 237 -12.69 -16.52 11.01
C THR A 237 -12.83 -18.04 10.95
N GLU A 238 -13.83 -18.61 11.62
CA GLU A 238 -14.07 -20.06 11.66
C GLU A 238 -14.45 -20.61 10.29
N LYS A 239 -15.36 -19.94 9.58
CA LYS A 239 -15.75 -20.33 8.21
C LYS A 239 -14.58 -20.22 7.24
N PHE A 240 -13.77 -19.18 7.35
CA PHE A 240 -12.58 -19.01 6.50
C PHE A 240 -11.54 -20.11 6.76
N GLN A 241 -11.35 -20.51 8.01
CA GLN A 241 -10.49 -21.65 8.36
C GLN A 241 -11.02 -22.94 7.74
N GLU A 242 -12.31 -23.24 7.88
CA GLU A 242 -12.94 -24.43 7.30
C GLU A 242 -12.78 -24.46 5.76
N ILE A 243 -13.04 -23.34 5.08
CA ILE A 243 -12.86 -23.17 3.63
C ILE A 243 -11.41 -23.42 3.19
N SER A 244 -10.45 -22.93 3.97
CA SER A 244 -9.02 -23.02 3.64
C SER A 244 -8.49 -24.44 3.88
N SER A 245 -8.89 -25.08 4.98
CA SER A 245 -8.60 -26.49 5.26
C SER A 245 -9.18 -27.44 4.20
N ALA A 246 -10.41 -27.18 3.73
CA ALA A 246 -11.02 -27.94 2.65
C ALA A 246 -10.25 -27.80 1.32
N TYR A 247 -9.76 -26.59 1.01
CA TYR A 247 -8.95 -26.35 -0.18
C TYR A 247 -7.59 -27.05 -0.12
N GLU A 248 -6.90 -27.02 1.02
CA GLU A 248 -5.61 -27.69 1.20
C GLU A 248 -5.71 -29.22 1.14
N PHE A 249 -6.79 -29.79 1.67
CA PHE A 249 -7.06 -31.22 1.57
C PHE A 249 -7.34 -31.67 0.14
N LEU A 250 -7.99 -30.83 -0.68
CA LEU A 250 -8.31 -31.10 -2.08
C LEU A 250 -7.12 -30.84 -3.02
N ASN A 251 -6.00 -31.50 -2.74
CA ASN A 251 -4.80 -31.47 -3.57
C ASN A 251 -4.85 -32.55 -4.69
N GLU A 252 -3.89 -32.46 -5.62
CA GLU A 252 -3.82 -33.34 -6.79
C GLU A 252 -3.76 -34.83 -6.42
N ASP A 253 -2.96 -35.19 -5.40
CA ASP A 253 -2.82 -36.57 -4.92
C ASP A 253 -4.13 -37.13 -4.36
N ASN A 254 -4.83 -36.34 -3.55
CA ASN A 254 -6.10 -36.74 -2.94
C ASN A 254 -7.23 -36.82 -3.98
N ILE A 255 -7.27 -35.90 -4.94
CA ILE A 255 -8.21 -35.95 -6.07
C ILE A 255 -7.98 -37.22 -6.89
N ARG A 256 -6.71 -37.56 -7.19
CA ARG A 256 -6.35 -38.77 -7.92
C ARG A 256 -6.73 -40.03 -7.15
N ARG A 257 -6.45 -40.06 -5.85
CA ARG A 257 -6.83 -41.15 -4.94
C ARG A 257 -8.34 -41.36 -4.90
N TYR A 258 -9.12 -40.28 -4.79
CA TYR A 258 -10.58 -40.33 -4.81
C TYR A 258 -11.12 -40.93 -6.11
N LYS A 259 -10.62 -40.47 -7.26
CA LYS A 259 -11.01 -40.98 -8.58
C LYS A 259 -10.69 -42.47 -8.74
N GLY A 260 -9.56 -42.93 -8.22
CA GLY A 260 -9.16 -44.34 -8.26
C GLY A 260 -10.00 -45.27 -7.39
N MET A 261 -10.83 -44.75 -6.47
CA MET A 261 -11.77 -45.53 -5.66
C MET A 261 -13.19 -45.52 -6.22
N ALA A 262 -13.51 -44.59 -7.13
CA ALA A 262 -14.84 -44.42 -7.71
C ALA A 262 -15.01 -45.11 -9.08
N GLY A 263 -13.95 -45.76 -9.58
CA GLY A 263 -13.95 -46.60 -10.78
C GLY A 263 -13.66 -48.05 -10.42
#